data_AF-M3AT67-F1
#
_entry.id   AF-M3AT67-F1
#
_cell.length_a   1.000
_cell.length_b   1.000
_cell.length_c   1.000
_cell.angle_alpha   90.00
_cell.angle_beta   90.00
_cell.angle_gamma   90.00
#
_symmetry.space_group_name_H-M   'P 1'
#
loop_
_entity.id
_entity.type
_entity.pdbx_description
1 polymer ?
#
loop_
_entity_poly.entity_id
_entity_poly.type
_entity_poly.pdbx_seq_one_letter_code
_entity_poly.pdbx_strand_id
1 'polypeptide(L)'
;MSQQEASGSRSSTAAASSSAEDDWSSVTDPSERRKIQNRIAQRKFREKMRQQQEDRERQIENERRAKGAYTAPEPGDVDDLGESGIPWGSFSLRHVIARGRQKEQSSRETSPHAAASRTGGSSRVGLQLIDEYARGSPAWAAWRDRVGLGEQRPPPDAIPRSNEQRI
;
A
#
# COMPACT_ATOMS: atom_id res chain seq x y z
N MET A 1 -38.52 40.85 17.98
CA MET A 1 -38.58 40.03 16.75
C MET A 1 -38.29 38.59 17.17
N SER A 2 -39.21 37.70 16.82
CA SER A 2 -39.32 36.33 17.34
C SER A 2 -38.13 35.42 17.02
N GLN A 3 -37.91 34.49 17.94
CA GLN A 3 -37.01 33.35 17.89
C GLN A 3 -37.24 32.44 16.67
N GLN A 4 -36.21 31.69 16.27
CA GLN A 4 -36.31 30.23 16.06
C GLN A 4 -34.93 29.59 15.86
N GLU A 5 -34.47 28.93 16.93
CA GLU A 5 -33.46 27.85 16.90
C GLU A 5 -34.11 26.62 16.26
N ALA A 6 -33.63 26.16 15.10
CA ALA A 6 -34.07 24.93 14.47
C ALA A 6 -33.10 23.80 14.80
N SER A 7 -33.43 22.99 15.81
CA SER A 7 -32.71 21.77 16.16
C SER A 7 -32.80 20.75 15.01
N GLY A 8 -31.67 20.46 14.37
CA GLY A 8 -31.53 19.37 13.41
C GLY A 8 -31.42 18.00 14.10
N SER A 9 -32.52 17.51 14.68
CA SER A 9 -32.62 16.12 15.16
C SER A 9 -33.33 15.27 14.09
N ARG A 10 -32.56 14.75 13.14
CA ARG A 10 -33.03 13.80 12.11
C ARG A 10 -31.91 12.85 11.69
N SER A 11 -31.51 11.92 12.54
CA SER A 11 -30.48 10.95 12.13
C SER A 11 -30.62 9.53 12.69
N SER A 12 -31.56 9.23 13.58
CA SER A 12 -31.67 7.88 14.16
C SER A 12 -32.65 6.95 13.42
N THR A 13 -33.64 7.47 12.69
CA THR A 13 -34.66 6.65 12.01
C THR A 13 -34.33 6.27 10.56
N ALA A 14 -33.42 7.00 9.89
CA ALA A 14 -33.09 6.76 8.48
C ALA A 14 -32.23 5.50 8.24
N ALA A 15 -31.48 5.04 9.25
CA ALA A 15 -30.66 3.84 9.13
C ALA A 15 -31.53 2.56 9.11
N ALA A 16 -32.59 2.51 9.92
CA ALA A 16 -33.47 1.35 10.03
C ALA A 16 -34.38 1.15 8.81
N SER A 17 -34.81 2.22 8.12
CA SER A 17 -35.61 2.11 6.89
C SER A 17 -34.77 1.66 5.69
N SER A 18 -33.49 2.06 5.65
CA SER A 18 -32.61 1.81 4.50
C SER A 18 -32.40 0.33 4.18
N SER A 19 -32.43 -0.55 5.19
CA SER A 19 -32.24 -1.99 5.01
C SER A 19 -33.42 -2.66 4.32
N ALA A 20 -34.65 -2.23 4.60
CA ALA A 20 -35.85 -2.76 3.95
C ALA A 20 -36.00 -2.22 2.51
N GLU A 21 -35.49 -1.01 2.24
CA GLU A 21 -35.54 -0.36 0.93
C GLU A 21 -34.39 -0.79 -0.02
N ASP A 22 -33.45 -1.60 0.46
CA ASP A 22 -32.31 -2.11 -0.32
C ASP A 22 -32.56 -3.50 -0.95
N ASP A 23 -33.68 -4.15 -0.64
CA ASP A 23 -34.04 -5.46 -1.23
C ASP A 23 -34.62 -5.29 -2.65
N TRP A 24 -33.73 -5.26 -3.64
CA TRP A 24 -34.10 -5.17 -5.06
C TRP A 24 -34.61 -6.49 -5.66
N SER A 25 -34.47 -7.62 -4.95
CA SER A 25 -34.85 -8.95 -5.45
C SER A 25 -36.36 -9.21 -5.43
N SER A 26 -37.11 -8.48 -4.62
CA SER A 26 -38.57 -8.58 -4.50
C SER A 26 -39.34 -7.57 -5.36
N VAL A 27 -38.63 -6.68 -6.07
CA VAL A 27 -39.24 -5.61 -6.88
C VAL A 27 -39.58 -6.11 -8.28
N THR A 28 -40.87 -6.06 -8.63
CA THR A 28 -41.41 -6.50 -9.92
C THR A 28 -41.17 -5.49 -11.05
N ASP A 29 -41.16 -4.18 -10.76
CA ASP A 29 -40.91 -3.14 -11.77
C ASP A 29 -39.40 -2.97 -12.09
N PRO A 30 -38.99 -3.05 -13.38
CA PRO A 30 -37.60 -2.84 -13.78
C PRO A 30 -37.03 -1.46 -13.43
N SER A 31 -37.84 -0.40 -13.50
CA SER A 31 -37.35 0.97 -13.28
C SER A 31 -37.06 1.22 -11.81
N GLU A 32 -37.93 0.78 -10.91
CA GLU A 32 -37.71 0.80 -9.47
C GLU A 32 -36.52 -0.04 -9.05
N ARG A 33 -36.37 -1.26 -9.59
CA ARG A 33 -35.19 -2.10 -9.36
C ARG A 33 -33.90 -1.38 -9.72
N ARG A 34 -33.87 -0.66 -10.85
CA ARG A 34 -32.69 0.10 -11.29
C ARG A 34 -32.33 1.24 -10.34
N LYS A 35 -33.32 1.94 -9.77
CA LYS A 35 -33.11 3.00 -8.77
C LYS A 35 -32.47 2.44 -7.50
N ILE A 36 -32.96 1.30 -7.01
CA ILE A 36 -32.42 0.63 -5.81
C ILE A 36 -30.97 0.19 -6.06
N GLN A 37 -30.69 -0.43 -7.21
CA GLN A 37 -29.33 -0.82 -7.58
C GLN A 37 -28.37 0.38 -7.60
N ASN A 38 -28.74 1.48 -8.24
CA ASN A 38 -27.90 2.68 -8.29
C ASN A 38 -27.64 3.25 -6.90
N ARG A 39 -28.64 3.26 -6.03
CA ARG A 39 -28.49 3.69 -4.63
C ARG A 39 -27.48 2.83 -3.88
N ILE A 40 -27.58 1.51 -3.98
CA ILE A 40 -26.65 0.57 -3.34
C ILE A 40 -25.24 0.71 -3.92
N ALA A 41 -25.12 0.79 -5.25
CA ALA A 41 -23.85 0.99 -5.92
C ALA A 41 -23.17 2.28 -5.47
N GLN A 42 -23.93 3.38 -5.35
CA GLN A 42 -23.42 4.66 -4.87
C GLN A 42 -22.96 4.59 -3.42
N ARG A 43 -23.70 3.90 -2.55
CA ARG A 43 -23.29 3.69 -1.16
C ARG A 43 -21.98 2.90 -1.08
N LYS A 44 -21.91 1.75 -1.76
CA LYS A 44 -20.70 0.91 -1.81
C LYS A 44 -19.51 1.66 -2.40
N PHE A 45 -19.74 2.48 -3.43
CA PHE A 45 -18.69 3.31 -4.01
C PHE A 45 -18.14 4.31 -2.98
N ARG A 46 -19.01 5.05 -2.29
CA ARG A 46 -18.58 6.01 -1.25
C ARG A 46 -17.88 5.32 -0.09
N GLU A 47 -18.38 4.17 0.33
CA GLU A 47 -17.76 3.35 1.38
C GLU A 47 -16.37 2.88 0.97
N LYS A 48 -16.23 2.31 -0.23
CA LYS A 48 -14.93 1.88 -0.77
C LYS A 48 -13.95 3.04 -0.93
N MET A 49 -14.43 4.22 -1.33
CA MET A 49 -13.58 5.42 -1.42
C MET A 49 -13.07 5.85 -0.04
N ARG A 50 -13.92 5.82 0.99
CA ARG A 50 -13.51 6.10 2.37
C ARG A 50 -12.54 5.06 2.91
N GLN A 51 -12.83 3.78 2.68
CA GLN A 51 -11.98 2.68 3.12
C GLN A 51 -10.61 2.72 2.44
N GLN A 52 -10.55 3.01 1.14
CA GLN A 52 -9.27 3.22 0.46
C GLN A 52 -8.47 4.37 1.06
N GLN A 53 -9.13 5.45 1.47
CA GLN A 53 -8.44 6.58 2.11
C GLN A 53 -7.83 6.16 3.45
N GLU A 54 -8.61 5.49 4.30
CA GLU A 54 -8.14 4.95 5.56
C GLU A 54 -7.01 3.92 5.36
N ASP A 55 -7.14 3.02 4.38
CA ASP A 55 -6.11 2.03 4.08
C ASP A 55 -4.80 2.68 3.65
N ARG A 56 -4.85 3.75 2.84
CA ARG A 56 -3.65 4.52 2.49
C ARG A 56 -3.03 5.17 3.70
N GLU A 57 -3.82 5.79 4.58
CA GLU A 57 -3.32 6.41 5.81
C GLU A 57 -2.67 5.37 6.73
N ARG A 58 -3.31 4.22 6.90
CA ARG A 58 -2.75 3.10 7.67
C ARG A 58 -1.45 2.58 7.06
N GLN A 59 -1.36 2.49 5.73
CA GLN A 59 -0.14 2.08 5.04
C GLN A 59 0.99 3.09 5.22
N ILE A 60 0.72 4.39 5.07
CA ILE A 60 1.72 5.45 5.27
C ILE A 60 2.25 5.42 6.71
N GLU A 61 1.36 5.29 7.69
CA GLU A 61 1.77 5.24 9.09
C GLU A 61 2.53 3.94 9.41
N ASN A 62 2.11 2.81 8.84
CA ASN A 62 2.85 1.56 8.97
C ASN A 62 4.23 1.66 8.31
N GLU A 63 4.34 2.26 7.12
CA GLU A 63 5.61 2.48 6.44
C GLU A 63 6.52 3.41 7.27
N ARG A 64 5.97 4.47 7.86
CA ARG A 64 6.68 5.36 8.78
C ARG A 64 7.27 4.61 9.97
N ARG A 65 6.49 3.72 10.60
CA ARG A 65 6.94 2.89 11.72
C ARG A 65 7.93 1.80 11.28
N ALA A 66 7.67 1.15 10.15
CA ALA A 66 8.48 0.07 9.62
C ALA A 66 9.87 0.54 9.15
N LYS A 67 10.00 1.78 8.65
CA LYS A 67 11.29 2.40 8.30
C LYS A 67 12.27 2.44 9.48
N GLY A 68 11.78 2.46 10.71
CA GLY A 68 12.61 2.39 11.93
C GLY A 68 12.79 0.96 12.50
N ALA A 69 12.00 -0.02 12.06
CA ALA A 69 11.93 -1.33 12.73
C ALA A 69 13.17 -2.23 12.51
N TYR A 70 13.89 -2.05 11.39
CA TYR A 70 15.12 -2.81 11.10
C TYR A 70 16.41 -2.02 11.35
N THR A 71 16.29 -0.73 11.71
CA THR A 71 17.45 0.08 12.04
C THR A 71 17.77 -0.13 13.51
N ALA A 72 18.95 -0.68 13.80
CA ALA A 72 19.41 -0.82 15.18
C ALA A 72 19.41 0.57 15.84
N PRO A 73 18.71 0.74 16.98
CA PRO A 73 18.56 2.05 17.63
C PRO A 73 19.94 2.60 18.01
N GLU A 74 20.14 3.91 17.82
CA GLU A 74 21.33 4.58 18.35
C GLU A 74 21.23 4.63 19.89
N PRO A 75 22.36 4.64 20.61
CA PRO A 75 22.35 4.85 22.07
C PRO A 75 21.81 6.23 22.48
N GLY A 76 21.57 7.15 21.54
CA GLY A 76 20.88 8.42 21.77
C GLY A 76 19.36 8.38 21.54
N ASP A 77 18.86 7.36 20.83
CA ASP A 77 17.43 7.21 20.49
C ASP A 77 16.67 6.44 21.59
N VAL A 78 17.39 5.74 22.47
CA VAL A 78 16.84 5.08 23.64
C VAL A 78 16.78 6.08 24.80
N ASP A 79 15.57 6.50 25.13
CA ASP A 79 15.31 7.31 26.32
C ASP A 79 15.79 6.56 27.57
N ASP A 80 16.68 7.18 28.35
CA ASP A 80 16.88 6.84 29.77
C ASP A 80 15.67 7.38 30.55
N LEU A 81 14.47 6.88 30.23
CA LEU A 81 13.32 7.06 31.10
C LEU A 81 13.66 6.26 32.36
N GLY A 82 14.35 6.93 33.28
CA GLY A 82 14.89 6.37 34.50
C GLY A 82 13.77 5.92 35.42
N GLU A 83 13.16 4.80 35.08
CA GLU A 83 12.31 4.01 35.95
C GLU A 83 13.22 3.29 36.94
N SER A 84 13.85 4.08 37.82
CA SER A 84 14.47 3.63 39.06
C SER A 84 13.43 3.31 40.14
N GLY A 85 12.13 3.29 39.78
CA GLY A 85 11.02 2.95 40.66
C GLY A 85 10.86 1.46 40.94
N ILE A 86 11.56 0.58 40.22
CA ILE A 86 11.57 -0.85 40.51
C ILE A 86 12.68 -1.12 41.54
N PRO A 87 12.37 -1.69 42.72
CA PRO A 87 13.34 -1.83 43.83
C PRO A 87 14.53 -2.74 43.51
N TRP A 88 14.46 -3.49 42.40
CA TRP A 88 15.53 -4.36 41.92
C TRP A 88 16.44 -3.71 40.87
N GLY A 89 16.19 -2.45 40.51
CA GLY A 89 16.93 -1.72 39.48
C GLY A 89 16.53 -2.16 38.06
N SER A 90 16.19 -1.20 37.20
CA SER A 90 16.00 -1.45 35.77
C SER A 90 17.36 -1.61 35.07
N PHE A 91 17.39 -2.42 34.01
CA PHE A 91 18.57 -2.54 33.15
C PHE A 91 18.65 -1.31 32.22
N SER A 92 19.84 -0.70 32.09
CA SER A 92 20.03 0.42 31.18
C SER A 92 20.29 -0.07 29.75
N LEU A 93 19.22 -0.13 28.95
CA LEU A 93 19.29 -0.55 27.54
C LEU A 93 20.29 0.33 26.75
N ARG A 94 20.39 1.61 27.09
CA ARG A 94 21.40 2.53 26.56
C ARG A 94 22.83 2.06 26.76
N HIS A 95 23.17 1.61 27.98
CA HIS A 95 24.50 1.11 28.28
C HIS A 95 24.81 -0.17 27.51
N VAL A 96 23.84 -1.08 27.42
CA VAL A 96 23.97 -2.34 26.68
C VAL A 96 24.23 -2.08 25.20
N ILE A 97 23.46 -1.18 24.59
CA ILE A 97 23.61 -0.80 23.17
C ILE A 97 24.95 -0.10 22.92
N ALA A 98 25.30 0.91 23.73
CA ALA A 98 26.56 1.64 23.58
C ALA A 98 27.78 0.71 23.68
N ARG A 99 27.78 -0.19 24.67
CA ARG A 99 28.86 -1.17 24.87
C ARG A 99 28.92 -2.22 23.75
N GLY A 100 27.77 -2.65 23.26
CA GLY A 100 27.68 -3.55 22.10
C GLY A 100 28.30 -2.93 20.86
N ARG A 101 27.99 -1.67 20.55
CA ARG A 101 28.57 -0.95 19.41
C ARG A 101 30.06 -0.70 19.53
N GLN A 102 30.56 -0.28 20.68
CA GLN A 102 32.00 -0.10 20.89
C GLN A 102 32.77 -1.41 20.64
N LYS A 103 32.18 -2.55 21.05
CA LYS A 103 32.75 -3.88 20.78
C LYS A 103 32.65 -4.27 19.30
N GLU A 104 31.57 -3.93 18.61
CA GLU A 104 31.42 -4.17 17.16
C GLU A 104 32.41 -3.35 16.33
N GLN A 105 32.60 -2.07 16.66
CA GLN A 105 33.53 -1.16 15.99
C GLN A 105 34.98 -1.65 16.14
N SER A 106 35.40 -1.95 17.37
CA SER A 106 36.73 -2.53 17.63
C SER A 106 36.91 -3.90 16.96
N SER A 107 35.89 -4.76 16.96
CA SER A 107 35.94 -6.05 16.26
C SER A 107 36.04 -5.87 14.74
N ARG A 108 35.36 -4.88 14.16
CA ARG A 108 35.47 -4.54 12.74
C ARG A 108 36.87 -4.07 12.40
N GLU A 109 37.42 -3.12 13.15
CA GLU A 109 38.74 -2.53 12.90
C GLU A 109 39.88 -3.55 13.02
N THR A 110 39.73 -4.52 13.90
CA THR A 110 40.70 -5.60 14.13
C THR A 110 40.51 -6.80 13.20
N SER A 111 39.41 -6.86 12.43
CA SER A 111 39.11 -8.00 11.56
C SER A 111 39.88 -7.96 10.23
N PRO A 112 40.29 -9.12 9.67
CA PRO A 112 40.94 -9.20 8.38
C PRO A 112 40.06 -8.68 7.21
N HIS A 113 38.73 -8.67 7.37
CA HIS A 113 37.81 -8.10 6.38
C HIS A 113 37.84 -6.56 6.32
N ALA A 114 38.22 -5.86 7.39
CA ALA A 114 38.35 -4.40 7.35
C ALA A 114 39.61 -3.94 6.58
N ALA A 115 40.66 -4.74 6.53
CA ALA A 115 41.84 -4.45 5.70
C ALA A 115 41.50 -4.48 4.18
N ALA A 116 40.65 -5.43 3.76
CA ALA A 116 40.19 -5.56 2.38
C ALA A 116 39.27 -4.40 1.93
N SER A 117 38.52 -3.80 2.85
CA SER A 117 37.61 -2.68 2.53
C SER A 117 38.31 -1.35 2.23
N ARG A 118 39.60 -1.21 2.58
CA ARG A 118 40.40 -0.01 2.31
C ARG A 118 40.90 0.04 0.86
N THR A 119 40.86 -1.09 0.14
CA THR A 119 41.24 -1.20 -1.27
C THR A 119 40.01 -1.05 -2.17
N GLY A 120 39.38 0.13 -2.14
CA GLY A 120 38.58 0.66 -3.26
C GLY A 120 37.55 -0.27 -3.94
N GLY A 121 36.68 -0.94 -3.20
CA GLY A 121 35.61 -1.78 -3.76
C GLY A 121 34.25 -1.47 -3.14
N SER A 122 33.66 -0.31 -3.46
CA SER A 122 32.33 0.07 -3.00
C SER A 122 31.24 -0.74 -3.74
N SER A 123 30.94 -1.96 -3.25
CA SER A 123 29.62 -2.56 -3.46
C SER A 123 28.75 -2.21 -2.24
N ARG A 124 27.78 -1.34 -2.44
CA ARG A 124 26.68 -1.22 -1.48
C ARG A 124 26.00 -2.59 -1.51
N VAL A 125 25.91 -3.22 -0.34
CA VAL A 125 25.44 -4.58 -0.12
C VAL A 125 26.47 -5.63 -0.56
N GLY A 126 27.22 -6.17 0.39
CA GLY A 126 28.24 -7.22 0.20
C GLY A 126 27.66 -8.59 -0.20
N LEU A 127 26.84 -8.62 -1.24
CA LEU A 127 26.32 -9.82 -1.86
C LEU A 127 26.75 -9.77 -3.33
N GLN A 128 27.81 -10.49 -3.67
CA GLN A 128 28.04 -10.90 -5.05
C GLN A 128 26.97 -11.95 -5.41
N LEU A 129 25.74 -11.49 -5.64
CA LEU A 129 24.72 -12.27 -6.33
C LEU A 129 25.04 -12.20 -7.82
N ILE A 130 25.53 -13.32 -8.32
CA ILE A 130 25.73 -13.64 -9.75
C ILE A 130 24.56 -13.11 -10.59
N ASP A 131 24.88 -12.16 -11.49
CA ASP A 131 24.03 -11.52 -12.50
C ASP A 131 23.65 -12.49 -13.64
N GLU A 132 23.30 -13.73 -13.31
CA GLU A 132 22.93 -14.74 -14.31
C GLU A 132 21.40 -14.88 -14.41
N TYR A 133 20.68 -14.64 -13.31
CA TYR A 133 19.21 -14.72 -13.27
C TYR A 133 18.51 -13.48 -13.86
N ALA A 134 19.17 -12.32 -13.88
CA ALA A 134 18.59 -11.07 -14.39
C ALA A 134 18.57 -11.00 -15.92
N ARG A 135 19.33 -11.86 -16.62
CA ARG A 135 19.38 -11.93 -18.10
C ARG A 135 18.50 -13.03 -18.69
N GLY A 136 17.86 -13.85 -17.86
CA GLY A 136 16.92 -14.86 -18.31
C GLY A 136 15.58 -14.24 -18.71
N SER A 137 15.13 -14.49 -19.95
CA SER A 137 13.78 -14.10 -20.39
C SER A 137 12.73 -14.70 -19.46
N PRO A 138 11.80 -13.91 -18.91
CA PRO A 138 10.76 -14.42 -18.04
C PRO A 138 9.92 -15.50 -18.73
N ALA A 139 9.52 -16.55 -18.01
CA ALA A 139 8.74 -17.66 -18.55
C ALA A 139 7.40 -17.24 -19.21
N TRP A 140 6.87 -16.06 -18.86
CA TRP A 140 5.66 -15.51 -19.48
C TRP A 140 5.88 -14.99 -20.92
N ALA A 141 7.12 -14.79 -21.36
CA ALA A 141 7.42 -14.38 -22.74
C ALA A 141 6.95 -15.41 -23.77
N ALA A 142 7.00 -16.71 -23.44
CA ALA A 142 6.54 -17.80 -24.30
C ALA A 142 5.02 -17.82 -24.51
N TRP A 143 4.23 -17.20 -23.63
CA TRP A 143 2.78 -17.08 -23.78
C TRP A 143 2.37 -16.01 -24.81
N ARG A 144 3.23 -15.01 -25.04
CA ARG A 144 2.94 -13.90 -25.97
C ARG A 144 2.99 -14.35 -27.43
N ASP A 145 3.87 -15.28 -27.77
CA ASP A 145 4.05 -15.75 -29.15
C ASP A 145 2.98 -16.76 -29.59
N ARG A 146 2.22 -17.34 -28.65
CA ARG A 146 1.16 -18.31 -28.97
C ARG A 146 -0.15 -17.66 -29.45
N VAL A 147 -0.34 -16.35 -29.24
CA VAL A 147 -1.56 -15.63 -29.67
C VAL A 147 -1.35 -14.88 -31.00
N GLY A 148 -0.15 -14.98 -31.61
CA GLY A 148 0.24 -14.19 -32.79
C GLY A 148 -0.01 -14.81 -34.16
N LEU A 149 -0.83 -15.87 -34.28
CA LEU A 149 -1.19 -16.48 -35.58
C LEU A 149 -2.71 -16.52 -35.76
N GLY A 150 -3.29 -15.34 -35.94
CA GLY A 150 -4.69 -15.18 -36.33
C GLY A 150 -5.10 -13.72 -36.17
N GLU A 151 -5.56 -13.10 -37.27
CA GLU A 151 -6.08 -11.74 -37.35
C GLU A 151 -5.06 -10.59 -37.47
N GLN A 152 -4.62 -10.34 -38.71
CA GLN A 152 -4.17 -9.00 -39.12
C GLN A 152 -5.35 -8.03 -38.99
N ARG A 153 -5.34 -7.21 -37.94
CA ARG A 153 -6.28 -6.09 -37.81
C ARG A 153 -5.77 -4.92 -38.68
N PRO A 154 -6.53 -4.44 -39.69
CA PRO A 154 -6.09 -3.28 -40.46
C PRO A 154 -6.11 -2.00 -39.61
N PRO A 155 -5.25 -1.01 -39.90
CA PRO A 155 -5.11 0.22 -39.13
C PRO A 155 -6.38 1.08 -39.19
N PRO A 156 -6.69 1.84 -38.12
CA PRO A 156 -7.96 2.56 -37.98
C PRO A 156 -7.96 3.92 -38.72
N ASP A 157 -7.75 3.94 -40.04
CA ASP A 157 -7.92 5.16 -40.86
C ASP A 157 -8.25 4.86 -42.34
N ALA A 158 -9.23 3.99 -42.58
CA ALA A 158 -9.79 3.78 -43.92
C ALA A 158 -11.28 4.13 -43.93
N ILE A 159 -11.60 5.38 -44.26
CA ILE A 159 -12.96 5.82 -44.60
C ILE A 159 -13.34 5.13 -45.93
N PRO A 160 -14.38 4.28 -46.00
CA PRO A 160 -14.86 3.79 -47.28
C PRO A 160 -15.52 4.97 -48.02
N ARG A 161 -14.90 5.41 -49.11
CA ARG A 161 -15.55 6.30 -50.08
C ARG A 161 -16.71 5.53 -50.71
N SER A 162 -17.94 5.89 -50.35
CA SER A 162 -19.14 5.40 -51.00
C SER A 162 -19.08 5.72 -52.49
N ASN A 163 -19.05 4.66 -53.28
CA ASN A 163 -19.12 4.68 -54.73
C ASN A 163 -20.60 4.92 -55.11
N GLU A 164 -20.98 6.17 -55.38
CA GLU A 164 -22.24 6.48 -56.04
C GLU A 164 -22.09 6.22 -57.54
N GLN A 165 -22.72 5.16 -58.07
CA GLN A 165 -23.29 5.16 -59.43
C GLN A 165 -24.42 4.12 -59.57
N ARG A 166 -25.54 4.61 -60.13
CA ARG A 166 -26.71 3.91 -60.73
C ARG A 166 -27.62 3.16 -59.75
N ILE A 167 -28.94 3.37 -59.77
CA ILE A 167 -29.85 3.52 -60.93
C ILE A 167 -30.84 4.67 -60.71
#